data_AF-A0A923S8P7-F1
#
_entry.id   AF-A0A923S8P7-F1
#
_cell.length_a   1.000
_cell.length_b   1.000
_cell.length_c   1.000
_cell.angle_alpha   90.00
_cell.angle_beta   90.00
_cell.angle_gamma   90.00
#
_symmetry.space_group_name_H-M   'P 1'
#
loop_
_entity.id
_entity.type
_entity.pdbx_description
1 polymer ?
#
loop_
_entity_poly.entity_id
_entity_poly.type
_entity_poly.pdbx_seq_one_letter_code
_entity_poly.pdbx_strand_id
1 'polypeptide(L)'
;MDKYYRLMRGFNWWPDEQPSDEIKEACWHKMEECGFVVDTVLSHTCPYKYIPREAFLPMINQDSVDDSTEKWLDNIESRLYYERWYCGHWHISKRVDKLHFLFHDFEIAEE
;
A
#
# COMPACT_ATOMS: atom_id res chain seq x y z
N MET A 1 -9.11 14.32 3.58
CA MET A 1 -8.52 15.53 4.21
C MET A 1 -7.46 16.19 3.32
N ASP A 2 -6.64 15.36 2.68
CA ASP A 2 -5.42 15.77 2.00
C ASP A 2 -5.65 16.72 0.79
N LYS A 3 -6.56 16.38 -0.13
CA LYS A 3 -6.86 17.19 -1.33
C LYS A 3 -7.16 18.66 -1.03
N TYR A 4 -8.23 18.93 -0.28
CA TYR A 4 -8.68 20.32 -0.04
C TYR A 4 -7.65 21.12 0.75
N TYR A 5 -6.97 20.48 1.70
CA TYR A 5 -5.91 21.11 2.48
C TYR A 5 -4.70 21.49 1.59
N ARG A 6 -4.22 20.56 0.75
CA ARG A 6 -3.12 20.80 -0.18
C ARG A 6 -3.44 21.91 -1.17
N LEU A 7 -4.62 21.85 -1.80
CA LEU A 7 -5.07 22.87 -2.76
C LEU A 7 -5.20 24.26 -2.10
N MET A 8 -5.74 24.33 -0.88
CA MET A 8 -5.88 25.60 -0.14
C MET A 8 -4.52 26.21 0.25
N ARG A 9 -3.49 25.39 0.44
CA ARG A 9 -2.12 25.84 0.76
C ARG A 9 -1.22 26.01 -0.47
N GLY A 10 -1.76 25.83 -1.68
CA GLY A 10 -0.99 25.89 -2.92
C GLY A 10 0.03 24.75 -3.07
N PHE A 11 -0.17 23.64 -2.38
CA PHE A 11 0.62 22.42 -2.55
C PHE A 11 0.09 21.59 -3.72
N ASN A 12 0.97 20.76 -4.28
CA ASN A 12 0.59 19.87 -5.37
C ASN A 12 -0.35 18.77 -4.87
N TRP A 13 -1.34 18.46 -5.69
CA TRP A 13 -2.25 17.34 -5.52
C TRP A 13 -2.61 16.79 -6.89
N TRP A 14 -2.57 15.47 -7.02
CA TRP A 14 -2.85 14.78 -8.28
C TRP A 14 -3.97 13.75 -8.08
N PRO A 15 -4.98 13.73 -8.97
CA PRO A 15 -6.06 12.74 -8.88
C PRO A 15 -5.58 11.30 -9.06
N ASP A 16 -4.46 11.13 -9.77
CA ASP A 16 -3.77 9.87 -10.05
C ASP A 16 -2.87 9.37 -8.91
N GLU A 17 -2.88 10.02 -7.73
CA GLU A 17 -2.26 9.46 -6.52
C GLU A 17 -2.95 8.16 -6.07
N GLN A 18 -4.22 7.96 -6.43
CA GLN A 18 -4.94 6.70 -6.23
C GLN A 18 -5.01 5.93 -7.56
N PRO A 19 -4.83 4.59 -7.55
CA PRO A 19 -4.95 3.78 -8.75
C PRO A 19 -6.38 3.87 -9.30
N SER A 20 -6.50 4.13 -10.60
CA SER A 20 -7.78 4.12 -11.31
C SER A 20 -8.34 2.69 -11.41
N ASP A 21 -9.63 2.56 -11.69
CA ASP A 21 -10.25 1.25 -11.83
C ASP A 21 -9.66 0.48 -13.02
N GLU A 22 -9.24 1.16 -14.10
CA GLU A 22 -8.55 0.52 -15.22
C GLU A 22 -7.20 -0.08 -14.82
N ILE A 23 -6.43 0.62 -13.96
CA ILE A 23 -5.17 0.10 -13.42
C ILE A 23 -5.44 -1.11 -12.52
N LYS A 24 -6.48 -1.03 -11.67
CA LYS A 24 -6.85 -2.14 -10.77
C LYS A 24 -7.25 -3.39 -11.54
N GLU A 25 -8.07 -3.24 -12.59
CA GLU A 25 -8.46 -4.34 -13.49
C GLU A 25 -7.27 -4.92 -14.25
N ALA A 26 -6.37 -4.08 -14.77
CA ALA A 26 -5.16 -4.54 -15.44
C ALA A 26 -4.26 -5.36 -14.50
N CYS A 27 -4.10 -4.92 -13.24
CA CYS A 27 -3.39 -5.69 -12.21
C CYS A 27 -4.09 -7.02 -11.92
N TRP A 28 -5.42 -7.03 -11.84
CA TRP A 28 -6.21 -8.23 -11.59
C TRP A 28 -6.00 -9.28 -12.68
N HIS A 29 -6.10 -8.89 -13.95
CA HIS A 29 -5.83 -9.78 -15.08
C HIS A 29 -4.41 -10.36 -15.06
N LYS A 30 -3.41 -9.57 -14.66
CA LYS A 30 -2.03 -10.08 -14.53
C LYS A 30 -1.89 -11.12 -13.43
N MET A 31 -2.63 -10.98 -12.34
CA MET A 31 -2.67 -12.00 -11.29
C MET A 31 -3.35 -13.28 -11.75
N GLU A 32 -4.42 -13.18 -12.55
CA GLU A 32 -5.07 -14.34 -13.17
C GLU A 32 -4.13 -15.08 -14.13
N GLU A 33 -3.37 -14.35 -14.96
CA GLU A 33 -2.38 -14.90 -15.89
C GLU A 33 -1.28 -15.70 -15.16
N CYS A 34 -0.84 -15.25 -13.98
CA CYS A 34 0.16 -15.95 -13.17
C CYS A 34 -0.44 -16.92 -12.14
N GLY A 35 -1.76 -17.17 -12.20
CA GLY A 35 -2.45 -18.11 -11.31
C GLY A 35 -2.44 -17.70 -9.84
N PHE A 36 -2.33 -16.40 -9.55
CA PHE A 36 -2.22 -15.84 -8.20
C PHE A 36 -0.98 -16.32 -7.41
N VAL A 37 0.08 -16.74 -8.10
CA VAL A 37 1.34 -17.13 -7.46
C VAL A 37 2.45 -16.18 -7.90
N VAL A 38 3.11 -15.54 -6.93
CA VAL A 38 4.28 -14.68 -7.15
C VAL A 38 5.28 -14.87 -6.02
N ASP A 39 6.56 -14.59 -6.24
CA ASP A 39 7.54 -14.66 -5.16
C ASP A 39 7.46 -13.42 -4.26
N THR A 40 7.37 -12.24 -4.88
CA THR A 40 7.47 -10.94 -4.20
C THR A 40 6.41 -9.95 -4.65
N VAL A 41 5.86 -9.20 -3.70
CA VAL A 41 4.98 -8.05 -3.94
C VAL A 41 5.69 -6.76 -3.53
N LEU A 42 5.65 -5.75 -4.40
CA LEU A 42 6.11 -4.40 -4.11
C LEU A 42 4.94 -3.43 -4.22
N SER A 43 4.68 -2.66 -3.18
CA SER A 43 3.66 -1.62 -3.18
C SER A 43 4.11 -0.40 -2.39
N HIS A 44 3.52 0.77 -2.67
CA HIS A 44 3.86 1.96 -1.90
C HIS A 44 3.34 1.89 -0.46
N THR A 45 2.09 1.44 -0.28
CA THR A 45 1.41 1.26 1.02
C THR A 45 1.11 -0.23 1.29
N CYS A 46 0.60 -0.56 2.47
CA CYS A 46 0.29 -1.93 2.90
C CYS A 46 -1.19 -2.30 2.66
N PRO A 47 -1.55 -3.60 2.71
CA PRO A 47 -2.94 -4.01 2.81
C PRO A 47 -3.62 -3.48 4.09
N TYR A 48 -4.93 -3.24 4.03
CA TYR A 48 -5.70 -2.57 5.08
C TYR A 48 -5.53 -3.20 6.48
N LYS A 49 -5.56 -4.53 6.57
CA LYS A 49 -5.41 -5.22 7.87
C LYS A 49 -4.06 -5.00 8.54
N TYR A 50 -3.03 -4.60 7.78
CA TYR A 50 -1.68 -4.35 8.28
C TYR A 50 -1.38 -2.88 8.58
N ILE A 51 -2.33 -1.97 8.39
CA ILE A 51 -2.12 -0.53 8.63
C ILE A 51 -1.54 -0.31 10.05
N PRO A 52 -0.34 0.28 10.17
CA PRO A 52 0.32 0.50 11.45
C PRO A 52 -0.30 1.72 12.16
N ARG A 53 -1.40 1.49 12.88
CA ARG A 53 -2.13 2.55 13.60
C ARG A 53 -1.27 3.30 14.62
N GLU A 54 -0.21 2.66 15.12
CA GLU A 54 0.81 3.27 15.99
C GLU A 54 1.63 4.37 15.30
N ALA A 55 1.68 4.39 13.97
CA ALA A 55 2.40 5.39 13.18
C ALA A 55 1.51 6.58 12.76
N PHE A 56 0.24 6.60 13.16
CA PHE A 56 -0.68 7.67 12.80
C PHE A 56 -0.28 9.01 13.44
N LEU A 57 -0.35 10.07 12.64
CA LEU A 57 -0.14 11.42 13.13
C LEU A 57 -1.34 11.85 14.01
N PRO A 58 -1.12 12.25 15.28
CA PRO A 58 -2.20 12.53 16.22
C PRO A 58 -3.07 13.72 15.84
N MET A 59 -2.57 14.58 14.94
CA MET A 59 -3.27 15.77 14.46
C MET A 59 -4.14 15.51 13.22
N ILE A 60 -4.21 14.27 12.75
CA ILE A 60 -4.98 13.89 11.55
C ILE A 60 -6.20 13.06 11.94
N ASN A 61 -7.38 13.53 11.54
CA ASN A 61 -8.60 12.72 11.63
C ASN A 61 -8.54 11.59 10.59
N GLN A 62 -8.30 10.37 11.06
CA GLN A 62 -8.14 9.18 10.22
C GLN A 62 -9.41 8.81 9.46
N ASP A 63 -10.60 9.12 9.98
CA ASP A 63 -11.87 8.89 9.27
C ASP A 63 -12.01 9.74 8.00
N SER A 64 -11.17 10.76 7.85
CA SER A 64 -11.15 11.64 6.69
C SER A 64 -10.06 11.29 5.67
N VAL A 65 -9.27 10.23 5.93
CA VAL A 65 -8.24 9.72 5.03
C VAL A 65 -8.87 8.68 4.10
N ASP A 66 -8.53 8.75 2.82
CA ASP A 66 -8.96 7.74 1.84
C ASP A 66 -8.08 6.50 2.00
N ASP A 67 -8.70 5.36 2.30
CA ASP A 67 -8.08 4.06 2.52
C ASP A 67 -8.46 3.04 1.43
N SER A 68 -8.95 3.53 0.28
CA SER A 68 -9.46 2.68 -0.80
C SER A 68 -8.37 1.84 -1.47
N THR A 69 -7.13 2.34 -1.55
CA THR A 69 -5.98 1.56 -2.04
C THR A 69 -5.63 0.45 -1.06
N GLU A 70 -5.52 0.73 0.23
CA GLU A 70 -5.21 -0.24 1.27
C GLU A 70 -6.27 -1.36 1.30
N LYS A 71 -7.56 -1.02 1.18
CA LYS A 71 -8.67 -1.99 1.09
C LYS A 71 -8.59 -2.84 -0.17
N TRP A 72 -8.23 -2.25 -1.31
CA TRP A 72 -8.02 -2.99 -2.54
C TRP A 72 -6.83 -3.95 -2.45
N LEU A 73 -5.71 -3.51 -1.88
CA LEU A 73 -4.54 -4.36 -1.61
C LEU A 73 -4.87 -5.50 -0.63
N ASP A 74 -5.76 -5.28 0.34
CA ASP A 74 -6.26 -6.33 1.24
C ASP A 74 -7.00 -7.44 0.48
N ASN A 75 -7.78 -7.06 -0.54
CA ASN A 75 -8.43 -8.04 -1.41
C ASN A 75 -7.41 -8.87 -2.20
N ILE A 76 -6.38 -8.23 -2.74
CA ILE A 76 -5.28 -8.89 -3.45
C ILE A 76 -4.57 -9.87 -2.52
N GLU A 77 -4.15 -9.39 -1.35
CA GLU A 77 -3.38 -10.19 -0.38
C GLU A 77 -4.15 -11.46 0.03
N SER A 78 -5.47 -11.37 0.18
CA SER A 78 -6.32 -12.50 0.56
C SER A 78 -6.39 -13.64 -0.48
N ARG A 79 -6.00 -13.37 -1.73
CA ARG A 79 -6.12 -14.30 -2.86
C ARG A 79 -4.76 -14.72 -3.44
N LEU A 80 -3.72 -13.96 -3.12
CA LEU A 80 -2.38 -14.14 -3.65
C LEU A 80 -1.58 -15.12 -2.78
N TYR A 81 -0.91 -16.08 -3.40
CA TYR A 81 0.17 -16.82 -2.79
C TYR A 81 1.49 -16.09 -3.04
N TYR A 82 2.14 -15.63 -1.98
CA TYR A 82 3.39 -14.89 -2.05
C TYR A 82 4.37 -15.29 -0.95
N GLU A 83 5.67 -15.08 -1.18
CA GLU A 83 6.71 -15.32 -0.17
C GLU A 83 7.02 -14.06 0.65
N ARG A 84 7.12 -12.91 -0.02
CA ARG A 84 7.52 -11.62 0.59
C ARG A 84 6.67 -10.47 0.05
N TRP A 85 6.31 -9.52 0.91
CA TRP A 85 5.65 -8.28 0.51
C TRP A 85 6.37 -7.10 1.14
N TYR A 86 6.88 -6.19 0.31
CA TYR A 86 7.56 -4.97 0.75
C TYR A 86 6.69 -3.74 0.51
N CYS A 87 6.55 -2.91 1.54
CA CYS A 87 5.80 -1.66 1.47
C CYS A 87 6.49 -0.52 2.21
N GLY A 88 6.12 0.71 1.86
CA GLY A 88 6.63 1.94 2.46
C GLY A 88 5.51 2.76 3.08
N HIS A 89 5.42 4.04 2.72
CA HIS A 89 4.39 5.02 3.11
C HIS A 89 4.37 5.44 4.58
N TRP A 90 4.50 4.49 5.51
CA TRP A 90 4.28 4.70 6.95
C TRP A 90 5.51 5.22 7.71
N HIS A 91 6.65 5.37 7.02
CA HIS A 91 7.93 5.88 7.58
C HIS A 91 8.39 5.11 8.84
N ILE A 92 8.19 3.80 8.84
CA ILE A 92 8.63 2.89 9.90
C ILE A 92 9.39 1.71 9.30
N SER A 93 10.19 1.03 10.13
CA SER A 93 10.74 -0.29 9.84
C SER A 93 10.07 -1.32 10.73
N LYS A 94 9.35 -2.28 10.14
CA LYS A 94 8.59 -3.30 10.87
C LYS A 94 8.39 -4.53 9.98
N ARG A 95 8.38 -5.72 10.57
CA ARG A 95 7.99 -6.96 9.89
C ARG A 95 6.78 -7.57 10.59
N VAL A 96 5.78 -7.96 9.80
CA VAL A 96 4.59 -8.70 10.24
C VAL A 96 4.39 -9.84 9.25
N ASP A 97 4.59 -11.07 9.72
CA ASP A 97 4.53 -12.27 8.87
C ASP A 97 5.46 -12.15 7.64
N LYS A 98 4.87 -12.13 6.43
CA LYS A 98 5.54 -11.96 5.14
C LYS A 98 5.62 -10.50 4.68
N LEU A 99 5.00 -9.57 5.41
CA LEU A 99 4.95 -8.13 5.09
C LEU A 99 6.07 -7.37 5.83
N HIS A 100 6.81 -6.57 5.08
CA HIS A 100 7.96 -5.81 5.55
C HIS A 100 7.73 -4.33 5.19
N PHE A 101 7.69 -3.48 6.21
CA PHE A 101 7.72 -2.02 6.09
C PHE A 101 9.17 -1.57 6.02
N LEU A 102 9.56 -0.90 4.93
CA LEU A 102 10.92 -0.43 4.68
C LEU A 102 10.95 1.10 4.58
N PHE A 103 11.83 1.73 5.38
CA PHE A 103 12.07 3.18 5.30
C PHE A 103 13.57 3.52 5.33
N HIS A 104 14.26 3.14 6.40
CA HIS A 104 15.72 3.26 6.53
C HIS A 104 16.42 1.91 6.63
N ASP A 105 15.73 0.86 6.18
CA ASP A 105 16.20 -0.51 6.19
C ASP A 105 16.27 -1.05 4.75
N PHE A 106 16.96 -2.17 4.57
CA PHE A 106 17.08 -2.84 3.28
C PHE A 106 16.99 -4.35 3.43
N GLU A 107 16.53 -5.01 2.37
CA GLU A 107 16.41 -6.46 2.33
C GLU A 107 17.35 -6.99 1.26
N ILE A 108 18.06 -8.06 1.60
CA ILE A 108 18.95 -8.76 0.67
C ILE A 108 18.18 -9.96 0.14
N ALA A 109 18.12 -10.12 -1.18
CA ALA A 109 17.58 -11.31 -1.78
C ALA A 109 18.44 -12.52 -1.37
N GLU A 110 17.82 -13.49 -0.72
CA GLU A 110 18.47 -14.77 -0.42
C GLU A 110 18.52 -15.60 -1.72
N GLU A 111 19.69 -16.19 -2.00
CA GLU A 111 19.96 -17.04 -3.18
C GLU A 111 19.17 -18.36 -3.18
#